data_AF-D7LGV4-F1
#
_entry.id   AF-D7LGV4-F1
#
_cell.length_a   1.000
_cell.length_b   1.000
_cell.length_c   1.000
_cell.angle_alpha   90.00
_cell.angle_beta   90.00
_cell.angle_gamma   90.00
#
_symmetry.space_group_name_H-M   'P 1'
#
loop_
_entity.id
_entity.type
_entity.pdbx_description
1 polymer ?
#
loop_
_entity_poly.entity_id
_entity_poly.type
_entity_poly.pdbx_seq_one_letter_code
_entity_poly.pdbx_strand_id
1 'polypeptide(L)'
;MEPFSASFDSSNPLGFLEKVLDFIGKESNFLRKDTAEKEITDAVTAVKERLREAEKKKMTESMEVEKVRASTLPFNSSFDLSDPLGFLKKVLDFIGKESNFLRQDKAEKEIITAVTAAKDRLREAEKESVKQATEKINKYGLQIRAPSQKKQSSSRPPLRTASIFGEDDEDNDVEKEISRQASKTKALKKIEEQHKKALKEDPSAFAYDEVYDDIKHEAVLPRMQDREEHKPRYIQHIMKQAERRGKEHEIVYERKLAKERAKDEHLFSDKEKFVTGPFKRKLEEQKKWLAEERFRELREERDDVTKKNDLSDFYFNIGKNVAFGARDIEARDAERLEELRKADRLEEPRKEETIKEKKRKSPEKEVSPDSGDFGLSSKKSVKPHQSKRQQKETPKATREDAIAAAKERFVSRKKARIEK
;
A
#
# COMPACT_ATOMS: atom_id res chain seq x y z
N MET A 1 -30.26 19.97 -1.47
CA MET A 1 -29.78 21.35 -1.56
C MET A 1 -30.14 22.01 -0.25
N GLU A 2 -29.20 22.08 0.67
CA GLU A 2 -29.43 22.66 1.99
C GLU A 2 -28.98 24.12 1.99
N PRO A 3 -29.80 25.03 2.53
CA PRO A 3 -29.43 26.44 2.58
C PRO A 3 -28.37 26.67 3.65
N PHE A 4 -27.25 27.27 3.27
CA PHE A 4 -26.23 27.76 4.18
C PHE A 4 -26.25 29.29 4.22
N SER A 5 -26.46 29.85 5.42
CA SER A 5 -26.42 31.30 5.68
C SER A 5 -25.44 31.59 6.81
N ALA A 6 -24.45 32.45 6.57
CA ALA A 6 -23.52 32.88 7.60
C ALA A 6 -23.04 34.32 7.37
N SER A 7 -22.75 35.05 8.45
CA SER A 7 -22.12 36.37 8.39
C SER A 7 -20.61 36.23 8.25
N PHE A 8 -20.04 36.80 7.20
CA PHE A 8 -18.61 36.90 6.98
C PHE A 8 -18.06 38.18 7.60
N ASP A 9 -17.01 38.05 8.41
CA ASP A 9 -16.26 39.17 8.97
C ASP A 9 -14.87 39.21 8.32
N SER A 10 -14.55 40.33 7.68
CA SER A 10 -13.27 40.53 7.00
C SER A 10 -12.06 40.50 7.94
N SER A 11 -12.26 40.80 9.23
CA SER A 11 -11.22 40.73 10.27
C SER A 11 -10.98 39.31 10.79
N ASN A 12 -11.95 38.40 10.63
CA ASN A 12 -11.84 36.99 11.04
C ASN A 12 -12.33 36.03 9.95
N PRO A 13 -11.58 35.87 8.85
CA PRO A 13 -11.96 34.98 7.76
C PRO A 13 -11.88 33.49 8.15
N LEU A 14 -11.00 33.15 9.10
CA LEU A 14 -10.83 31.78 9.59
C LEU A 14 -12.07 31.30 10.35
N GLY A 15 -12.61 32.14 11.24
CA GLY A 15 -13.81 31.79 12.02
C GLY A 15 -15.06 31.59 11.15
N PHE A 16 -15.16 32.26 10.00
CA PHE A 16 -16.19 31.97 9.00
C PHE A 16 -15.95 30.61 8.33
N LEU A 17 -14.71 30.33 7.93
CA LEU A 17 -14.33 29.08 7.26
C LEU A 17 -14.50 27.86 8.18
N GLU A 18 -14.23 28.00 9.49
CA GLU A 18 -14.55 26.98 10.49
C GLU A 18 -16.04 26.65 10.53
N LYS A 19 -16.93 27.64 10.51
CA LYS A 19 -18.39 27.40 10.48
C LYS A 19 -18.83 26.66 9.22
N VAL A 20 -18.21 26.97 8.08
CA VAL A 20 -18.46 26.27 6.81
C VAL A 20 -17.99 24.82 6.91
N LEU A 21 -16.80 24.57 7.46
CA LEU A 21 -16.26 23.22 7.62
C LEU A 21 -17.09 22.39 8.62
N ASP A 22 -17.54 22.98 9.72
CA ASP A 22 -18.43 22.34 10.68
C ASP A 22 -19.79 21.98 10.05
N PHE A 23 -20.33 22.85 9.18
CA PHE A 23 -21.55 22.57 8.43
C PHE A 23 -21.35 21.40 7.45
N ILE A 24 -20.27 21.42 6.66
CA ILE A 24 -19.92 20.33 5.73
C ILE A 24 -19.70 19.01 6.48
N GLY A 25 -19.11 19.06 7.67
CA GLY A 25 -18.89 17.88 8.52
C GLY A 25 -20.16 17.24 9.05
N LYS A 26 -21.20 18.04 9.32
CA LYS A 26 -22.51 17.57 9.77
C LYS A 26 -23.33 16.99 8.63
N GLU A 27 -23.35 17.69 7.50
CA GLU A 27 -24.23 17.37 6.37
C GLU A 27 -23.59 16.40 5.36
N SER A 28 -22.27 16.21 5.40
CA SER A 28 -21.57 15.36 4.44
C SER A 28 -20.46 14.50 5.06
N ASN A 29 -20.25 13.33 4.45
CA ASN A 29 -19.14 12.45 4.76
C ASN A 29 -17.81 12.90 4.13
N PHE A 30 -17.73 14.13 3.58
CA PHE A 30 -16.55 14.60 2.86
C PHE A 30 -15.30 14.62 3.75
N LEU A 31 -15.40 15.21 4.95
CA LEU A 31 -14.27 15.34 5.88
C LEU A 31 -13.82 14.00 6.51
N ARG A 32 -14.62 12.93 6.36
CA ARG A 32 -14.24 11.57 6.77
C ARG A 32 -13.26 10.92 5.80
N LYS A 33 -13.16 11.41 4.55
CA LYS A 33 -12.25 10.87 3.54
C LYS A 33 -10.80 11.24 3.86
N ASP A 34 -9.89 10.31 3.59
CA ASP A 34 -8.44 10.56 3.71
C ASP A 34 -7.93 11.53 2.63
N THR A 35 -8.66 11.67 1.51
CA THR A 35 -8.32 12.61 0.43
C THR A 35 -8.81 14.03 0.66
N ALA A 36 -9.67 14.26 1.66
CA ALA A 36 -10.34 15.55 1.86
C ALA A 36 -9.36 16.71 2.06
N GLU A 37 -8.33 16.52 2.90
CA GLU A 37 -7.31 17.53 3.16
C GLU A 37 -6.58 17.91 1.87
N LYS A 38 -6.19 16.91 1.07
CA LYS A 38 -5.52 17.11 -0.22
C LYS A 38 -6.41 17.83 -1.24
N GLU A 39 -7.67 17.42 -1.36
CA GLU A 39 -8.63 18.03 -2.28
C GLU A 39 -8.92 19.50 -1.90
N ILE A 40 -8.98 19.80 -0.60
CA ILE A 40 -9.13 21.18 -0.10
C ILE A 40 -7.86 21.98 -0.39
N THR A 41 -6.67 21.44 -0.15
CA THR A 41 -5.42 22.16 -0.46
C THR A 41 -5.30 22.45 -1.95
N ASP A 42 -5.63 21.50 -2.81
CA ASP A 42 -5.60 21.66 -4.27
C ASP A 42 -6.64 22.71 -4.72
N ALA A 43 -7.79 22.78 -4.05
CA ALA A 43 -8.78 23.82 -4.31
C ALA A 43 -8.29 25.22 -3.85
N VAL A 44 -7.66 25.30 -2.68
CA VAL A 44 -7.11 26.57 -2.14
C VAL A 44 -5.99 27.09 -3.04
N THR A 45 -5.07 26.22 -3.48
CA THR A 45 -3.98 26.60 -4.39
C THR A 45 -4.52 27.06 -5.74
N ALA A 46 -5.49 26.34 -6.32
CA ALA A 46 -6.15 26.74 -7.57
C ALA A 46 -6.86 28.10 -7.45
N VAL A 47 -7.55 28.37 -6.35
CA VAL A 47 -8.19 29.68 -6.11
C VAL A 47 -7.14 30.78 -5.95
N LYS A 48 -6.05 30.52 -5.23
CA LYS A 48 -4.95 31.48 -5.02
C LYS A 48 -4.24 31.82 -6.34
N GLU A 49 -4.01 30.85 -7.21
CA GLU A 49 -3.47 31.07 -8.56
C GLU A 49 -4.42 31.91 -9.41
N ARG A 50 -5.71 31.58 -9.40
CA ARG A 50 -6.75 32.36 -10.11
C ARG A 50 -6.83 33.81 -9.64
N LEU A 51 -6.70 34.07 -8.32
CA LEU A 51 -6.64 35.42 -7.77
C LEU A 51 -5.41 36.18 -8.24
N ARG A 52 -4.23 35.54 -8.23
CA ARG A 52 -2.99 36.13 -8.74
C ARG A 52 -3.07 36.46 -10.24
N GLU A 53 -3.68 35.59 -11.05
CA GLU A 53 -3.92 35.86 -12.47
C GLU A 53 -4.90 37.00 -12.70
N ALA A 54 -6.00 37.05 -11.93
CA ALA A 54 -6.98 38.13 -12.00
C ALA A 54 -6.37 39.48 -11.61
N GLU A 55 -5.47 39.50 -10.62
CA GLU A 55 -4.72 40.70 -10.22
C GLU A 55 -3.75 41.17 -11.30
N LYS A 56 -3.00 40.25 -11.91
CA LYS A 56 -2.11 40.59 -13.04
C LYS A 56 -2.90 41.19 -14.20
N LYS A 57 -4.08 40.65 -14.51
CA LYS A 57 -4.99 41.18 -15.54
C LYS A 57 -5.57 42.55 -15.16
N LYS A 58 -5.90 42.77 -13.89
CA LYS A 58 -6.35 44.08 -13.38
C LYS A 58 -5.24 45.13 -13.34
N MET A 59 -3.98 44.74 -13.12
CA MET A 59 -2.84 45.66 -13.16
C MET A 59 -2.54 46.15 -14.59
N THR A 60 -2.89 45.38 -15.62
CA THR A 60 -2.75 45.77 -17.03
C THR A 60 -3.92 46.62 -17.55
N GLU A 61 -5.01 46.74 -16.79
CA GLU A 61 -6.24 47.44 -17.15
C GLU A 61 -6.57 48.43 -16.01
N SER A 62 -5.87 49.57 -16.03
CA SER A 62 -5.96 50.76 -15.16
C SER A 62 -6.86 50.77 -13.91
N MET A 63 -6.21 51.13 -12.79
CA MET A 63 -6.68 51.71 -11.51
C MET A 63 -8.19 51.96 -11.32
N GLU A 64 -8.80 51.20 -10.39
CA GLU A 64 -10.02 51.63 -9.70
C GLU A 64 -9.93 51.43 -8.18
N VAL A 65 -10.03 52.59 -7.52
CA VAL A 65 -10.69 52.94 -6.25
C VAL A 65 -10.78 51.86 -5.17
N GLU A 66 -10.09 52.15 -4.07
CA GLU A 66 -10.20 51.51 -2.76
C GLU A 66 -11.65 51.56 -2.27
N LYS A 67 -12.41 50.52 -2.60
CA LYS A 67 -13.77 50.30 -2.12
C LYS A 67 -13.71 50.05 -0.61
N VAL A 68 -14.22 50.98 0.18
CA VAL A 68 -14.45 50.80 1.62
C VAL A 68 -15.35 49.57 1.80
N ARG A 69 -14.77 48.47 2.25
CA ARG A 69 -15.48 47.19 2.42
C ARG A 69 -16.23 47.21 3.75
N ALA A 70 -17.50 46.81 3.73
CA ALA A 70 -18.29 46.67 4.95
C ALA A 70 -17.64 45.63 5.88
N SER A 71 -17.65 45.89 7.18
CA SER A 71 -17.01 45.01 8.18
C SER A 71 -17.66 43.63 8.23
N THR A 72 -18.95 43.53 7.93
CA THR A 72 -19.71 42.28 7.90
C THR A 72 -20.56 42.16 6.64
N LEU A 73 -20.46 41.01 5.96
CA LEU A 73 -21.19 40.70 4.73
C LEU A 73 -21.96 39.39 4.88
N PRO A 74 -23.24 39.33 4.50
CA PRO A 74 -24.00 38.09 4.52
C PRO A 74 -23.59 37.16 3.36
N PHE A 75 -23.28 35.91 3.67
CA PHE A 75 -23.05 34.86 2.68
C PHE A 75 -24.23 33.88 2.68
N ASN A 76 -24.93 33.80 1.55
CA ASN A 76 -26.01 32.85 1.33
C ASN A 76 -25.66 31.96 0.12
N SER A 77 -25.64 30.65 0.33
CA SER A 77 -25.30 29.68 -0.72
C SER A 77 -26.05 28.38 -0.50
N SER A 78 -26.38 27.70 -1.59
CA SER A 78 -26.99 26.37 -1.56
C SER A 78 -25.89 25.31 -1.55
N PHE A 79 -25.92 24.45 -0.54
CA PHE A 79 -25.03 23.31 -0.41
C PHE A 79 -25.59 22.08 -1.14
N ASP A 80 -24.77 21.47 -1.98
CA ASP A 80 -25.08 20.21 -2.66
C ASP A 80 -24.25 19.08 -2.05
N LEU A 81 -24.93 18.05 -1.53
CA LEU A 81 -24.28 16.89 -0.92
C LEU A 81 -23.43 16.10 -1.93
N SER A 82 -23.76 16.20 -3.22
CA SER A 82 -23.04 15.51 -4.30
C SER A 82 -21.71 16.17 -4.64
N ASP A 83 -21.58 17.49 -4.39
CA ASP A 83 -20.39 18.28 -4.70
C ASP A 83 -20.03 19.24 -3.54
N PRO A 84 -19.51 18.71 -2.41
CA PRO A 84 -19.08 19.52 -1.29
C PRO A 84 -17.88 20.42 -1.63
N LEU A 85 -17.05 19.98 -2.58
CA LEU A 85 -15.87 20.72 -3.03
C LEU A 85 -16.26 21.94 -3.87
N GLY A 86 -17.29 21.82 -4.71
CA GLY A 86 -17.84 22.94 -5.48
C GLY A 86 -18.40 24.05 -4.59
N PHE A 87 -19.07 23.68 -3.49
CA PHE A 87 -19.50 24.64 -2.48
C PHE A 87 -18.31 25.32 -1.79
N LEU A 88 -17.29 24.56 -1.37
CA LEU A 88 -16.10 25.10 -0.72
C LEU A 88 -15.32 26.05 -1.64
N LYS A 89 -15.26 25.77 -2.95
CA LYS A 89 -14.68 26.67 -3.96
C LYS A 89 -15.41 28.01 -4.01
N LYS A 90 -16.75 28.01 -3.97
CA LYS A 90 -17.55 29.25 -3.93
C LYS A 90 -17.27 30.07 -2.66
N VAL A 91 -17.11 29.40 -1.52
CA VAL A 91 -16.75 30.02 -0.24
C VAL A 91 -15.35 30.64 -0.32
N LEU A 92 -14.36 29.91 -0.83
CA LEU A 92 -12.99 30.40 -1.00
C LEU A 92 -12.91 31.56 -1.99
N ASP A 93 -13.68 31.51 -3.08
CA ASP A 93 -13.79 32.61 -4.05
C ASP A 93 -14.39 33.86 -3.40
N PHE A 94 -15.39 33.71 -2.53
CA PHE A 94 -15.97 34.82 -1.78
C PHE A 94 -14.96 35.44 -0.80
N ILE A 95 -14.24 34.60 -0.05
CA ILE A 95 -13.18 35.04 0.88
C ILE A 95 -12.05 35.76 0.13
N GLY A 96 -11.67 35.27 -1.06
CA GLY A 96 -10.63 35.89 -1.88
C GLY A 96 -11.02 37.25 -2.48
N LYS A 97 -12.31 37.48 -2.70
CA LYS A 97 -12.84 38.77 -3.17
C LYS A 97 -12.93 39.78 -2.04
N GLU A 98 -13.46 39.35 -0.89
CA GLU A 98 -13.79 40.24 0.22
C GLU A 98 -12.63 40.45 1.20
N SER A 99 -11.67 39.51 1.29
CA SER A 99 -10.52 39.60 2.21
C SER A 99 -9.17 39.42 1.51
N ASN A 100 -8.12 39.92 2.16
CA ASN A 100 -6.74 39.71 1.74
C ASN A 100 -6.13 38.42 2.34
N PHE A 101 -6.93 37.58 2.99
CA PHE A 101 -6.47 36.38 3.68
C PHE A 101 -5.69 35.43 2.76
N LEU A 102 -6.26 35.07 1.61
CA LEU A 102 -5.63 34.13 0.66
C LEU A 102 -4.35 34.65 0.00
N ARG A 103 -4.04 35.95 0.13
CA ARG A 103 -2.77 36.54 -0.34
C ARG A 103 -1.61 36.18 0.59
N GLN A 104 -1.90 35.90 1.86
CA GLN A 104 -0.87 35.59 2.85
C GLN A 104 -0.26 34.21 2.59
N ASP A 105 1.05 34.08 2.83
CA ASP A 105 1.76 32.81 2.68
C ASP A 105 1.38 31.79 3.77
N LYS A 106 0.82 32.26 4.89
CA LYS A 106 0.36 31.43 6.01
C LYS A 106 -1.06 30.87 5.82
N ALA A 107 -1.86 31.45 4.91
CA ALA A 107 -3.28 31.12 4.78
C ALA A 107 -3.54 29.65 4.46
N GLU A 108 -2.74 29.03 3.59
CA GLU A 108 -2.86 27.60 3.29
C GLU A 108 -2.64 26.72 4.53
N LYS A 109 -1.64 27.04 5.35
CA LYS A 109 -1.33 26.30 6.58
C LYS A 109 -2.42 26.46 7.63
N GLU A 110 -2.96 27.67 7.77
CA GLU A 110 -4.06 27.96 8.70
C GLU A 110 -5.35 27.26 8.28
N ILE A 111 -5.68 27.24 6.98
CA ILE A 111 -6.83 26.49 6.46
C ILE A 111 -6.64 24.99 6.70
N ILE A 112 -5.47 24.42 6.43
CA ILE A 112 -5.20 23.00 6.71
C ILE A 112 -5.38 22.70 8.19
N THR A 113 -4.87 23.57 9.07
CA THR A 113 -5.00 23.40 10.52
C THR A 113 -6.48 23.44 10.96
N ALA A 114 -7.27 24.36 10.41
CA ALA A 114 -8.72 24.42 10.65
C ALA A 114 -9.44 23.16 10.13
N VAL A 115 -9.05 22.62 8.98
CA VAL A 115 -9.59 21.36 8.43
C VAL A 115 -9.25 20.18 9.34
N THR A 116 -8.01 20.07 9.80
CA THR A 116 -7.61 19.00 10.73
C THR A 116 -8.36 19.12 12.07
N ALA A 117 -8.52 20.34 12.59
CA ALA A 117 -9.29 20.58 13.80
C ALA A 117 -10.77 20.21 13.63
N ALA A 118 -11.39 20.54 12.50
CA ALA A 118 -12.77 20.15 12.19
C ALA A 118 -12.93 18.63 12.09
N LYS A 119 -11.97 17.94 11.47
CA LYS A 119 -11.95 16.47 11.36
C LYS A 119 -11.84 15.79 12.73
N ASP A 120 -11.02 16.33 13.62
CA ASP A 120 -10.89 15.83 14.99
C ASP A 120 -12.15 16.13 15.83
N ARG A 121 -12.75 17.32 15.68
CA ARG A 121 -14.05 17.65 16.30
C ARG A 121 -15.15 16.67 15.86
N LEU A 122 -15.20 16.28 14.59
CA LEU A 122 -16.15 15.27 14.09
C LEU A 122 -15.92 13.89 14.71
N ARG A 123 -14.65 13.46 14.82
CA ARG A 123 -14.29 12.18 15.42
C ARG A 123 -14.65 12.12 16.91
N GLU A 124 -14.44 13.20 17.66
CA GLU A 124 -14.84 13.28 19.06
C GLU A 124 -16.36 13.31 19.22
N ALA A 125 -17.08 14.09 18.41
CA ALA A 125 -18.54 14.10 18.41
C ALA A 125 -19.14 12.71 18.10
N GLU A 126 -18.54 11.97 17.17
CA GLU A 126 -18.92 10.58 16.89
C GLU A 126 -18.69 9.67 18.09
N LYS A 127 -17.50 9.73 18.72
CA LYS A 127 -17.20 8.96 19.93
C LYS A 127 -18.16 9.28 21.06
N GLU A 128 -18.52 10.55 21.26
CA GLU A 128 -19.51 10.97 22.25
C GLU A 128 -20.90 10.44 21.92
N SER A 129 -21.33 10.50 20.65
CA SER A 129 -22.62 9.94 20.22
C SER A 129 -22.69 8.42 20.43
N VAL A 130 -21.59 7.70 20.18
CA VAL A 130 -21.47 6.26 20.42
C VAL A 130 -21.48 5.97 21.91
N LYS A 131 -20.74 6.72 22.73
CA LYS A 131 -20.78 6.60 24.19
C LYS A 131 -22.19 6.82 24.73
N GLN A 132 -22.87 7.88 24.32
CA GLN A 132 -24.27 8.14 24.70
C GLN A 132 -25.21 7.04 24.21
N ALA A 133 -25.00 6.48 23.02
CA ALA A 133 -25.76 5.33 22.53
C ALA A 133 -25.50 4.07 23.37
N THR A 134 -24.24 3.78 23.74
CA THR A 134 -23.89 2.65 24.62
C THR A 134 -24.44 2.83 26.03
N GLU A 135 -24.46 4.05 26.57
CA GLU A 135 -25.08 4.36 27.86
C GLU A 135 -26.60 4.19 27.80
N LYS A 136 -27.25 4.63 26.71
CA LYS A 136 -28.67 4.39 26.46
C LYS A 136 -28.98 2.90 26.33
N ILE A 137 -28.13 2.13 25.63
CA ILE A 137 -28.25 0.67 25.54
C ILE A 137 -28.03 0.02 26.91
N ASN A 138 -27.08 0.46 27.71
CA ASN A 138 -26.87 -0.07 29.07
C ASN A 138 -28.02 0.29 30.04
N LYS A 139 -28.78 1.36 29.75
CA LYS A 139 -29.98 1.76 30.49
C LYS A 139 -31.23 0.97 30.11
N TYR A 140 -31.30 0.41 28.89
CA TYR A 140 -32.50 -0.26 28.35
C TYR A 140 -32.25 -1.67 27.77
N GLY A 141 -31.03 -2.22 27.88
CA GLY A 141 -30.60 -3.45 27.21
C GLY A 141 -30.10 -4.52 28.19
N LEU A 142 -30.63 -5.73 28.00
CA LEU A 142 -30.33 -6.97 28.73
C LEU A 142 -28.81 -7.18 28.92
N GLN A 143 -28.33 -7.15 30.18
CA GLN A 143 -26.91 -7.37 30.48
C GLN A 143 -26.51 -8.83 30.15
N ILE A 144 -25.79 -9.03 29.05
CA ILE A 144 -25.11 -10.30 28.80
C ILE A 144 -23.90 -10.37 29.74
N ARG A 145 -24.03 -11.22 30.76
CA ARG A 145 -23.00 -11.56 31.73
C ARG A 145 -21.82 -12.24 31.02
N ALA A 146 -20.69 -11.55 30.89
CA ALA A 146 -19.43 -12.19 30.54
C ALA A 146 -18.98 -13.13 31.70
N PRO A 147 -18.39 -14.31 31.42
CA PRO A 147 -18.00 -15.26 32.45
C PRO A 147 -16.84 -14.70 33.28
N SER A 148 -17.02 -14.70 34.60
CA SER A 148 -16.02 -14.25 35.57
C SER A 148 -14.74 -15.06 35.45
N GLN A 149 -13.62 -14.41 35.11
CA GLN A 149 -12.31 -14.98 35.36
C GLN A 149 -12.05 -14.95 36.87
N LYS A 150 -11.88 -16.14 37.45
CA LYS A 150 -11.53 -16.37 38.84
C LYS A 150 -10.15 -15.77 39.12
N LYS A 151 -10.09 -14.72 39.95
CA LYS A 151 -8.84 -14.29 40.59
C LYS A 151 -8.50 -15.30 41.67
N GLN A 152 -7.37 -15.99 41.52
CA GLN A 152 -6.74 -16.76 42.58
C GLN A 152 -6.08 -15.77 43.55
N SER A 153 -6.68 -15.57 44.72
CA SER A 153 -6.01 -14.93 45.85
C SER A 153 -5.33 -16.00 46.68
N SER A 154 -4.01 -15.93 46.76
CA SER A 154 -3.18 -16.74 47.66
C SER A 154 -3.56 -16.47 49.12
N SER A 155 -3.61 -17.54 49.92
CA SER A 155 -3.95 -17.50 51.34
C SER A 155 -2.87 -16.80 52.16
N ARG A 156 -3.08 -15.54 52.51
CA ARG A 156 -2.38 -14.91 53.63
C ARG A 156 -3.43 -14.29 54.56
N PRO A 157 -3.44 -14.62 55.86
CA PRO A 157 -4.43 -14.04 56.77
C PRO A 157 -4.23 -12.51 56.84
N PRO A 158 -5.31 -11.71 56.83
CA PRO A 158 -5.19 -10.26 56.91
C PRO A 158 -4.57 -9.86 58.26
N LEU A 159 -3.53 -9.04 58.21
CA LEU A 159 -2.94 -8.40 59.39
C LEU A 159 -4.02 -7.55 60.06
N ARG A 160 -4.32 -7.83 61.33
CA ARG A 160 -5.26 -7.04 62.12
C ARG A 160 -4.65 -5.65 62.34
N THR A 161 -5.37 -4.60 61.94
CA THR A 161 -5.08 -3.22 62.32
C THR A 161 -5.45 -3.08 63.80
N ALA A 162 -4.47 -2.87 64.68
CA ALA A 162 -4.76 -2.52 66.05
C ALA A 162 -5.47 -1.16 66.09
N SER A 163 -6.64 -1.08 66.73
CA SER A 163 -7.38 0.16 66.96
C SER A 163 -6.52 1.15 67.74
N ILE A 164 -6.36 2.36 67.20
CA ILE A 164 -5.60 3.48 67.79
C ILE A 164 -6.43 4.26 68.85
N PHE A 165 -7.68 3.88 69.11
CA PHE A 165 -8.59 4.56 70.06
C PHE A 165 -9.01 3.67 71.25
N GLY A 166 -8.25 2.62 71.55
CA GLY A 166 -8.41 1.89 72.81
C GLY A 166 -7.71 2.66 73.93
N GLU A 167 -8.47 3.53 74.60
CA GLU A 167 -8.12 4.23 75.84
C GLU A 167 -7.80 3.19 76.93
N ASP A 168 -6.52 2.99 77.20
CA ASP A 168 -5.98 2.32 78.39
C ASP A 168 -4.98 3.31 79.00
N ASP A 169 -5.46 4.03 80.01
CA ASP A 169 -4.75 5.05 80.80
C ASP A 169 -3.57 4.44 81.60
N GLU A 170 -2.52 3.96 80.92
CA GLU A 170 -1.27 3.50 81.57
C GLU A 170 -0.02 3.87 80.75
N ASP A 171 0.12 5.14 80.38
CA ASP A 171 1.29 5.67 79.63
C ASP A 171 2.48 6.09 80.52
N ASN A 172 2.62 5.56 81.76
CA ASN A 172 3.75 5.87 82.64
C ASN A 172 4.42 4.65 83.29
N ASP A 173 4.26 3.45 82.74
CA ASP A 173 5.04 2.29 83.20
C ASP A 173 6.39 2.16 82.47
N VAL A 174 7.44 2.62 83.13
CA VAL A 174 8.83 2.59 82.63
C VAL A 174 9.28 1.15 82.33
N GLU A 175 8.78 0.15 83.05
CA GLU A 175 9.09 -1.28 82.87
C GLU A 175 8.59 -1.80 81.52
N LYS A 176 7.39 -1.35 81.10
CA LYS A 176 6.75 -1.71 79.82
C LYS A 176 7.51 -1.09 78.64
N GLU A 177 7.99 0.15 78.78
CA GLU A 177 8.79 0.80 77.74
C GLU A 177 10.20 0.19 77.61
N ILE A 178 10.85 -0.16 78.73
CA ILE A 178 12.11 -0.92 78.72
C ILE A 178 11.92 -2.28 78.04
N SER A 179 10.82 -2.98 78.33
CA SER A 179 10.49 -4.25 77.69
C SER A 179 10.25 -4.12 76.19
N ARG A 180 9.59 -3.04 75.74
CA ARG A 180 9.42 -2.73 74.31
C ARG A 180 10.76 -2.43 73.64
N GLN A 181 11.62 -1.64 74.26
CA GLN A 181 12.95 -1.34 73.72
C GLN A 181 13.86 -2.57 73.68
N ALA A 182 13.80 -3.44 74.69
CA ALA A 182 14.49 -4.73 74.71
C ALA A 182 13.97 -5.67 73.60
N SER A 183 12.67 -5.69 73.34
CA SER A 183 12.09 -6.47 72.24
C SER A 183 12.51 -5.93 70.86
N LYS A 184 12.58 -4.60 70.70
CA LYS A 184 13.01 -3.93 69.48
C LYS A 184 14.49 -4.18 69.19
N THR A 185 15.35 -4.09 70.19
CA THR A 185 16.79 -4.37 70.04
C THR A 185 17.04 -5.84 69.73
N LYS A 186 16.32 -6.77 70.36
CA LYS A 186 16.35 -8.21 70.00
C LYS A 186 15.88 -8.46 68.57
N ALA A 187 14.83 -7.77 68.12
CA ALA A 187 14.34 -7.87 66.75
C ALA A 187 15.37 -7.34 65.73
N LEU A 188 16.01 -6.20 66.01
CA LEU A 188 17.07 -5.65 65.17
C LEU A 188 18.28 -6.58 65.06
N LYS A 189 18.72 -7.20 66.17
CA LYS A 189 19.78 -8.22 66.15
C LYS A 189 19.42 -9.41 65.27
N LYS A 190 18.17 -9.87 65.35
CA LYS A 190 17.67 -10.97 64.51
C LYS A 190 17.67 -10.59 63.01
N ILE A 191 17.30 -9.35 62.69
CA ILE A 191 17.34 -8.84 61.31
C ILE A 191 18.78 -8.76 60.81
N GLU A 192 19.71 -8.29 61.63
CA GLU A 192 21.14 -8.21 61.30
C GLU A 192 21.76 -9.60 61.08
N GLU A 193 21.43 -10.58 61.93
CA GLU A 193 21.85 -11.97 61.75
C GLU A 193 21.32 -12.57 60.44
N GLN A 194 20.06 -12.28 60.09
CA GLN A 194 19.47 -12.71 58.83
C GLN A 194 20.14 -12.04 57.62
N HIS A 195 20.41 -10.74 57.71
CA HIS A 195 21.11 -9.99 56.68
C HIS A 195 22.54 -10.53 56.47
N LYS A 196 23.27 -10.78 57.56
CA LYS A 196 24.61 -11.38 57.50
C LYS A 196 24.59 -12.81 56.97
N LYS A 197 23.55 -13.59 57.29
CA LYS A 197 23.36 -14.94 56.75
C LYS A 197 23.09 -14.89 55.24
N ALA A 198 22.23 -13.99 54.78
CA ALA A 198 21.96 -13.80 53.36
C ALA A 198 23.22 -13.38 52.57
N LEU A 199 24.00 -12.41 53.09
CA LEU A 199 25.26 -11.99 52.47
C LEU A 199 26.35 -13.08 52.46
N LYS A 200 26.33 -14.02 53.42
CA LYS A 200 27.24 -15.17 53.45
C LYS A 200 26.84 -16.24 52.44
N GLU A 201 25.55 -16.42 52.21
CA GLU A 201 25.02 -17.38 51.24
C GLU A 201 25.22 -16.86 49.81
N ASP A 202 24.90 -15.59 49.56
CA ASP A 202 25.12 -14.92 48.28
C ASP A 202 25.41 -13.42 48.48
N PRO A 203 26.60 -12.92 48.11
CA PRO A 203 26.91 -11.49 48.11
C PRO A 203 25.97 -10.64 47.24
N SER A 204 25.33 -11.24 46.23
CA SER A 204 24.39 -10.59 45.30
C SER A 204 22.94 -10.61 45.77
N ALA A 205 22.63 -11.20 46.92
CA ALA A 205 21.25 -11.39 47.41
C ALA A 205 20.40 -10.10 47.51
N PHE A 206 21.05 -8.93 47.60
CA PHE A 206 20.41 -7.62 47.67
C PHE A 206 20.65 -6.72 46.45
N ALA A 207 21.32 -7.23 45.39
CA ALA A 207 21.60 -6.50 44.16
C ALA A 207 20.38 -6.42 43.22
N TYR A 208 19.21 -6.03 43.76
CA TYR A 208 17.96 -5.96 43.00
C TYR A 208 17.96 -4.87 41.92
N ASP A 209 18.76 -3.81 42.09
CA ASP A 209 18.84 -2.69 41.15
C ASP A 209 19.58 -3.08 39.86
N GLU A 210 20.63 -3.90 39.97
CA GLU A 210 21.45 -4.34 38.84
C GLU A 210 20.68 -5.25 37.87
N VAL A 211 19.76 -6.07 38.39
CA VAL A 211 18.97 -7.04 37.59
C VAL A 211 17.67 -6.42 37.06
N TYR A 212 17.26 -5.25 37.58
CA TYR A 212 15.98 -4.63 37.22
C TYR A 212 15.93 -4.21 35.74
N ASP A 213 17.03 -3.64 35.24
CA ASP A 213 17.14 -3.21 33.84
C ASP A 213 17.09 -4.42 32.89
N ASP A 214 17.75 -5.52 33.24
CA ASP A 214 17.76 -6.76 32.46
C ASP A 214 16.38 -7.44 32.42
N ILE A 215 15.71 -7.56 33.57
CA ILE A 215 14.34 -8.13 33.66
C ILE A 215 13.36 -7.31 32.83
N LYS A 216 13.49 -5.97 32.87
CA LYS A 216 12.62 -5.08 32.12
C LYS A 216 12.89 -5.18 30.62
N HIS A 217 14.16 -5.32 30.22
CA HIS A 217 14.54 -5.52 28.83
C HIS A 217 14.06 -6.88 28.30
N GLU A 218 14.27 -7.97 29.04
CA GLU A 218 13.78 -9.31 28.68
C GLU A 218 12.26 -9.40 28.59
N ALA A 219 11.52 -8.65 29.42
CA ALA A 219 10.06 -8.56 29.31
C ALA A 219 9.59 -7.82 28.04
N VAL A 220 10.46 -7.00 27.42
CA VAL A 220 10.16 -6.22 26.21
C VAL A 220 10.51 -6.99 24.94
N LEU A 221 11.57 -7.81 24.94
CA LEU A 221 12.00 -8.61 23.78
C LEU A 221 10.91 -9.48 23.13
N PRO A 222 10.14 -10.32 23.86
CA PRO A 222 9.08 -11.13 23.25
C PRO A 222 7.95 -10.27 22.66
N ARG A 223 7.66 -9.12 23.28
CA ARG A 223 6.68 -8.16 22.74
C ARG A 223 7.15 -7.47 21.46
N MET A 224 8.46 -7.30 21.28
CA MET A 224 9.03 -6.77 20.04
C MET A 224 8.99 -7.83 18.93
N GLN A 225 9.30 -9.10 19.26
CA GLN A 225 9.21 -10.22 18.31
C GLN A 225 7.76 -10.45 17.83
N ASP A 226 6.78 -10.48 18.74
CA ASP A 226 5.36 -10.59 18.39
C ASP A 226 4.89 -9.46 17.44
N ARG A 227 5.42 -8.24 17.65
CA ARG A 227 5.11 -7.08 16.79
C ARG A 227 5.72 -7.21 15.39
N GLU A 228 6.89 -7.81 15.27
CA GLU A 228 7.56 -8.05 13.98
C GLU A 228 6.90 -9.19 13.19
N GLU A 229 6.38 -10.21 13.88
CA GLU A 229 5.61 -11.31 13.27
C GLU A 229 4.20 -10.85 12.87
N HIS A 230 3.60 -9.91 13.62
CA HIS A 230 2.34 -9.25 13.27
C HIS A 230 2.46 -8.18 12.17
N LYS A 231 3.27 -8.43 11.13
CA LYS A 231 3.18 -7.64 9.91
C LYS A 231 1.78 -7.80 9.28
N PRO A 232 1.16 -6.73 8.76
CA PRO A 232 -0.16 -6.82 8.16
C PRO A 232 -0.14 -7.78 6.97
N ARG A 233 -1.09 -8.72 6.93
CA ARG A 233 -1.17 -9.76 5.88
C ARG A 233 -1.19 -9.22 4.45
N TYR A 234 -1.65 -7.98 4.25
CA TYR A 234 -1.91 -7.41 2.93
C TYR A 234 -1.04 -6.20 2.55
N ILE A 235 -0.38 -5.54 3.51
CA ILE A 235 0.34 -4.28 3.23
C ILE A 235 1.44 -4.48 2.18
N GLN A 236 2.19 -5.57 2.29
CA GLN A 236 3.25 -5.90 1.35
C GLN A 236 2.69 -6.15 -0.06
N HIS A 237 1.50 -6.75 -0.17
CA HIS A 237 0.87 -6.97 -1.47
C HIS A 237 0.39 -5.66 -2.08
N ILE A 238 -0.19 -4.75 -1.29
CA ILE A 238 -0.56 -3.41 -1.77
C ILE A 238 0.68 -2.66 -2.26
N MET A 239 1.77 -2.68 -1.48
CA MET A 239 3.02 -2.01 -1.87
C MET A 239 3.58 -2.58 -3.16
N LYS A 240 3.68 -3.92 -3.27
CA LYS A 240 4.10 -4.60 -4.51
C LYS A 240 3.19 -4.27 -5.70
N GLN A 241 1.88 -4.17 -5.49
CA GLN A 241 0.95 -3.75 -6.55
C GLN A 241 1.13 -2.28 -6.93
N ALA A 242 1.34 -1.39 -5.96
CA ALA A 242 1.58 0.03 -6.22
C ALA A 242 2.87 0.23 -7.02
N GLU A 243 3.94 -0.49 -6.67
CA GLU A 243 5.19 -0.52 -7.44
C GLU A 243 4.96 -1.05 -8.86
N ARG A 244 4.19 -2.14 -9.01
CA ARG A 244 3.85 -2.67 -10.34
C ARG A 244 3.11 -1.64 -11.19
N ARG A 245 2.08 -1.00 -10.63
CA ARG A 245 1.34 0.08 -11.32
C ARG A 245 2.24 1.26 -11.66
N GLY A 246 3.15 1.63 -10.77
CA GLY A 246 4.15 2.69 -11.02
C GLY A 246 5.01 2.37 -12.24
N LYS A 247 5.53 1.14 -12.33
CA LYS A 247 6.31 0.68 -13.49
C LYS A 247 5.48 0.65 -14.77
N GLU A 248 4.25 0.13 -14.72
CA GLU A 248 3.33 0.11 -15.86
C GLU A 248 3.04 1.54 -16.38
N HIS A 249 2.81 2.49 -15.47
CA HIS A 249 2.61 3.89 -15.83
C HIS A 249 3.85 4.51 -16.49
N GLU A 250 5.05 4.23 -15.99
CA GLU A 250 6.30 4.71 -16.59
C GLU A 250 6.51 4.11 -18.00
N ILE A 251 6.22 2.82 -18.19
CA ILE A 251 6.26 2.17 -19.51
C ILE A 251 5.30 2.85 -20.49
N VAL A 252 4.07 3.14 -20.07
CA VAL A 252 3.08 3.83 -20.91
C VAL A 252 3.55 5.23 -21.29
N TYR A 253 4.09 5.97 -20.32
CA TYR A 253 4.62 7.32 -20.54
C TYR A 253 5.78 7.31 -21.53
N GLU A 254 6.75 6.43 -21.36
CA GLU A 254 7.91 6.31 -22.23
C GLU A 254 7.53 5.80 -23.63
N ARG A 255 6.56 4.90 -23.74
CA ARG A 255 6.01 4.46 -25.03
C ARG A 255 5.32 5.60 -25.78
N LYS A 256 4.59 6.45 -25.06
CA LYS A 256 4.00 7.67 -25.63
C LYS A 256 5.09 8.61 -26.14
N LEU A 257 6.12 8.86 -25.32
CA LEU A 257 7.21 9.75 -25.67
C LEU A 257 8.04 9.22 -26.85
N ALA A 258 8.31 7.91 -26.91
CA ALA A 258 8.96 7.27 -28.06
C ALA A 258 8.13 7.41 -29.34
N LYS A 259 6.80 7.28 -29.23
CA LYS A 259 5.88 7.47 -30.36
C LYS A 259 5.85 8.92 -30.85
N GLU A 260 6.00 9.90 -29.95
CA GLU A 260 6.13 11.31 -30.31
C GLU A 260 7.47 11.56 -31.01
N ARG A 261 8.58 11.08 -30.42
CA ARG A 261 9.91 11.17 -31.05
C ARG A 261 9.96 10.53 -32.44
N ALA A 262 9.34 9.38 -32.65
CA ALA A 262 9.31 8.72 -33.96
C ALA A 262 8.56 9.54 -35.04
N LYS A 263 7.59 10.38 -34.64
CA LYS A 263 6.93 11.30 -35.58
C LYS A 263 7.84 12.47 -35.94
N ASP A 264 8.57 13.00 -34.95
CA ASP A 264 9.47 14.13 -35.12
C ASP A 264 10.82 13.72 -35.72
N GLU A 265 11.18 12.44 -35.67
CA GLU A 265 12.46 11.90 -36.16
C GLU A 265 12.67 12.13 -37.65
N HIS A 266 11.61 12.05 -38.46
CA HIS A 266 11.68 12.40 -39.88
C HIS A 266 12.01 13.88 -40.10
N LEU A 267 11.63 14.76 -39.17
CA LEU A 267 11.84 16.20 -39.28
C LEU A 267 13.26 16.63 -38.84
N PHE A 268 13.94 15.79 -38.06
CA PHE A 268 15.26 16.08 -37.50
C PHE A 268 16.30 14.98 -37.82
N SER A 269 16.10 14.22 -38.89
CA SER A 269 17.01 13.14 -39.32
C SER A 269 18.42 13.64 -39.67
N ASP A 270 18.53 14.87 -40.18
CA ASP A 270 19.80 15.47 -40.59
C ASP A 270 20.64 16.02 -39.43
N LYS A 271 20.11 16.01 -38.20
CA LYS A 271 20.79 16.53 -37.01
C LYS A 271 21.43 15.40 -36.19
N GLU A 272 22.62 15.66 -35.67
CA GLU A 272 23.35 14.70 -34.82
C GLU A 272 22.61 14.46 -33.48
N LYS A 273 22.47 13.20 -33.08
CA LYS A 273 21.79 12.78 -31.83
C LYS A 273 22.83 12.52 -30.74
N PHE A 274 22.91 13.42 -29.76
CA PHE A 274 23.80 13.25 -28.60
C PHE A 274 23.06 12.64 -27.41
N VAL A 275 23.58 11.53 -26.89
CA VAL A 275 23.01 10.79 -25.74
C VAL A 275 23.98 10.91 -24.57
N THR A 276 23.54 11.49 -23.45
CA THR A 276 24.35 11.63 -22.23
C THR A 276 24.57 10.28 -21.55
N GLY A 277 25.69 10.11 -20.81
CA GLY A 277 26.01 8.86 -20.10
C GLY A 277 24.87 8.31 -19.21
N PRO A 278 24.21 9.15 -18.40
CA PRO A 278 23.03 8.73 -17.61
C PRO A 278 21.85 8.27 -18.47
N PHE A 279 21.60 8.91 -19.62
CA PHE A 279 20.52 8.52 -20.52
C PHE A 279 20.81 7.19 -21.24
N LYS A 280 22.08 6.90 -21.57
CA LYS A 280 22.50 5.56 -22.05
C LYS A 280 22.17 4.47 -21.03
N ARG A 281 22.48 4.71 -19.75
CA ARG A 281 22.13 3.79 -18.65
C ARG A 281 20.62 3.58 -18.53
N LYS A 282 19.82 4.66 -18.65
CA LYS A 282 18.34 4.55 -18.64
C LYS A 282 17.82 3.71 -19.80
N LEU A 283 18.38 3.86 -21.00
CA LEU A 283 17.99 3.05 -22.17
C LEU A 283 18.36 1.57 -22.01
N GLU A 284 19.51 1.25 -21.41
CA GLU A 284 19.93 -0.12 -21.11
C GLU A 284 19.02 -0.76 -20.06
N GLU A 285 18.69 -0.02 -18.99
CA GLU A 285 17.75 -0.45 -17.97
C GLU A 285 16.37 -0.73 -18.59
N GLN A 286 15.85 0.19 -19.41
CA GLN A 286 14.57 0.00 -20.13
C GLN A 286 14.60 -1.22 -21.06
N LYS A 287 15.69 -1.44 -21.80
CA LYS A 287 15.84 -2.64 -22.66
C LYS A 287 15.83 -3.92 -21.84
N LYS A 288 16.49 -3.92 -20.68
CA LYS A 288 16.50 -5.05 -19.75
C LYS A 288 15.09 -5.33 -19.22
N TRP A 289 14.35 -4.31 -18.82
CA TRP A 289 12.94 -4.44 -18.42
C TRP A 289 12.06 -5.00 -19.53
N LEU A 290 12.19 -4.50 -20.76
CA LEU A 290 11.43 -5.00 -21.91
C LEU A 290 11.78 -6.44 -22.25
N ALA A 291 13.06 -6.82 -22.14
CA ALA A 291 13.51 -8.19 -22.37
C ALA A 291 12.97 -9.14 -21.29
N GLU A 292 12.95 -8.70 -20.03
CA GLU A 292 12.40 -9.46 -18.90
C GLU A 292 10.88 -9.64 -19.05
N GLU A 293 10.15 -8.56 -19.39
CA GLU A 293 8.70 -8.63 -19.62
C GLU A 293 8.38 -9.55 -20.81
N ARG A 294 9.17 -9.49 -21.89
CA ARG A 294 9.02 -10.40 -23.03
C ARG A 294 9.30 -11.85 -22.65
N PHE A 295 10.31 -12.11 -21.81
CA PHE A 295 10.62 -13.46 -21.34
C PHE A 295 9.49 -14.01 -20.46
N ARG A 296 8.92 -13.15 -19.61
CA ARG A 296 7.75 -13.47 -18.81
C ARG A 296 6.51 -13.72 -19.66
N GLU A 297 6.26 -12.90 -20.67
CA GLU A 297 5.15 -13.09 -21.62
C GLU A 297 5.30 -14.40 -22.41
N LEU A 298 6.52 -14.75 -22.83
CA LEU A 298 6.80 -16.05 -23.44
C LEU A 298 6.56 -17.22 -22.46
N ARG A 299 6.85 -17.03 -21.17
CA ARG A 299 6.57 -18.03 -20.14
C ARG A 299 5.08 -18.20 -19.93
N GLU A 300 4.34 -17.10 -19.79
CA GLU A 300 2.89 -17.10 -19.63
C GLU A 300 2.19 -17.63 -20.88
N GLU A 301 2.67 -17.30 -22.09
CA GLU A 301 2.20 -17.86 -23.37
C GLU A 301 2.48 -19.38 -23.45
N ARG A 302 3.66 -19.81 -22.98
CA ARG A 302 3.99 -21.22 -22.87
C ARG A 302 3.18 -21.91 -21.79
N ASP A 303 2.68 -21.22 -20.77
CA ASP A 303 1.87 -21.78 -19.67
C ASP A 303 0.36 -21.59 -19.88
N ASP A 304 -0.04 -20.87 -20.93
CA ASP A 304 -1.42 -20.62 -21.33
C ASP A 304 -2.11 -21.91 -21.79
N VAL A 305 -3.12 -22.32 -21.02
CA VAL A 305 -3.90 -23.53 -21.26
C VAL A 305 -4.68 -23.43 -22.58
N THR A 306 -5.02 -22.23 -23.04
CA THR A 306 -5.80 -22.04 -24.29
C THR A 306 -4.97 -22.27 -25.56
N LYS A 307 -3.64 -22.18 -25.45
CA LYS A 307 -2.71 -22.41 -26.58
C LYS A 307 -2.20 -23.85 -26.64
N LYS A 308 -2.46 -24.65 -25.59
CA LYS A 308 -2.05 -26.06 -25.50
C LYS A 308 -3.19 -27.00 -25.90
N ASN A 309 -2.85 -28.05 -26.63
CA ASN A 309 -3.78 -29.10 -27.03
C ASN A 309 -3.81 -30.29 -26.04
N ASP A 310 -2.97 -30.29 -25.01
CA ASP A 310 -2.79 -31.41 -24.07
C ASP A 310 -2.89 -30.93 -22.61
N LEU A 311 -3.59 -31.71 -21.76
CA LEU A 311 -3.82 -31.42 -20.34
C LEU A 311 -2.65 -31.87 -19.45
N SER A 312 -1.63 -32.53 -19.99
CA SER A 312 -0.45 -32.99 -19.25
C SER A 312 0.19 -31.89 -18.40
N ASP A 313 0.35 -30.67 -18.92
CA ASP A 313 0.93 -29.53 -18.19
C ASP A 313 0.08 -29.10 -16.98
N PHE A 314 -1.25 -29.26 -17.04
CA PHE A 314 -2.13 -29.03 -15.89
C PHE A 314 -1.87 -30.07 -14.78
N TYR A 315 -1.73 -31.35 -15.13
CA TYR A 315 -1.42 -32.41 -14.17
C TYR A 315 0.00 -32.31 -13.59
N PHE A 316 1.00 -31.89 -14.38
CA PHE A 316 2.34 -31.59 -13.87
C PHE A 316 2.35 -30.38 -12.92
N ASN A 317 1.45 -29.41 -13.12
CA ASN A 317 1.36 -28.22 -12.26
C ASN A 317 0.54 -28.45 -10.98
N ILE A 318 -0.38 -29.42 -10.96
CA ILE A 318 -1.14 -29.79 -9.74
C ILE A 318 -0.20 -30.19 -8.61
N GLY A 319 0.82 -31.00 -8.89
CA GLY A 319 1.83 -31.40 -7.89
C GLY A 319 2.76 -30.27 -7.43
N LYS A 320 2.73 -29.11 -8.10
CA LYS A 320 3.56 -27.92 -7.81
C LYS A 320 2.75 -26.80 -7.16
N ASN A 321 1.47 -27.00 -6.87
CA ASN A 321 0.66 -25.99 -6.23
C ASN A 321 0.88 -26.01 -4.72
N VAL A 322 1.31 -24.88 -4.15
CA VAL A 322 1.50 -24.69 -2.71
C VAL A 322 0.21 -24.97 -1.92
N ALA A 323 -0.95 -24.68 -2.51
CA ALA A 323 -2.28 -24.97 -1.93
C ALA A 323 -2.56 -26.47 -1.75
N PHE A 324 -1.90 -27.35 -2.51
CA PHE A 324 -2.05 -28.81 -2.42
C PHE A 324 -0.89 -29.47 -1.64
N GLY A 325 -0.12 -28.70 -0.86
CA GLY A 325 0.91 -29.23 0.03
C GLY A 325 2.31 -29.32 -0.58
N ALA A 326 2.53 -28.74 -1.75
CA ALA A 326 3.86 -28.62 -2.34
C ALA A 326 4.67 -27.53 -1.60
N ARG A 327 5.29 -27.94 -0.49
CA ARG A 327 6.44 -27.27 0.11
C ARG A 327 7.67 -27.98 -0.47
N ASP A 328 8.76 -27.28 -0.77
CA ASP A 328 10.04 -27.83 -1.31
C ASP A 328 10.21 -27.81 -2.84
N ILE A 329 9.36 -27.12 -3.61
CA ILE A 329 9.52 -27.00 -5.07
C ILE A 329 10.80 -26.23 -5.42
N GLU A 330 11.07 -25.13 -4.72
CA GLU A 330 12.25 -24.30 -4.95
C GLU A 330 13.55 -25.05 -4.61
N ALA A 331 13.54 -25.90 -3.57
CA ALA A 331 14.66 -26.75 -3.21
C ALA A 331 14.90 -27.85 -4.26
N ARG A 332 13.82 -28.50 -4.72
CA ARG A 332 13.88 -29.56 -5.74
C ARG A 332 14.26 -29.01 -7.14
N ASP A 333 13.77 -27.82 -7.49
CA ASP A 333 14.13 -27.15 -8.73
C ASP A 333 15.58 -26.60 -8.68
N ALA A 334 16.06 -26.15 -7.52
CA ALA A 334 17.46 -25.78 -7.31
C ALA A 334 18.40 -26.98 -7.39
N GLU A 335 18.05 -28.11 -6.78
CA GLU A 335 18.80 -29.37 -6.87
C GLU A 335 18.89 -29.84 -8.34
N ARG A 336 17.76 -29.82 -9.07
CA ARG A 336 17.71 -30.17 -10.49
C ARG A 336 18.54 -29.23 -11.38
N LEU A 337 18.58 -27.94 -11.05
CA LEU A 337 19.40 -26.96 -11.76
C LEU A 337 20.90 -27.15 -11.48
N GLU A 338 21.24 -27.54 -10.25
CA GLU A 338 22.61 -27.86 -9.85
C GLU A 338 23.11 -29.15 -10.51
N GLU A 339 22.24 -30.16 -10.67
CA GLU A 339 22.51 -31.37 -11.47
C GLU A 339 22.76 -31.05 -12.94
N LEU A 340 21.96 -30.17 -13.55
CA LEU A 340 22.17 -29.75 -14.94
C LEU A 340 23.48 -28.97 -15.12
N ARG A 341 23.84 -28.10 -14.17
CA ARG A 341 25.15 -27.41 -14.16
C ARG A 341 26.32 -28.36 -13.96
N LYS A 342 26.14 -29.43 -13.18
CA LYS A 342 27.15 -30.50 -13.02
C LYS A 342 27.28 -31.34 -14.28
N ALA A 343 26.20 -31.59 -15.01
CA ALA A 343 26.21 -32.29 -16.29
C ALA A 343 26.91 -31.47 -17.39
N ASP A 344 26.63 -30.17 -17.49
CA ASP A 344 27.26 -29.24 -18.46
C ASP A 344 28.78 -29.11 -18.22
N ARG A 345 29.19 -29.12 -16.95
CA ARG A 345 30.60 -29.10 -16.53
C ARG A 345 31.37 -30.40 -16.83
N LEU A 346 30.68 -31.51 -17.13
CA LEU A 346 31.30 -32.80 -17.47
C LEU A 346 31.39 -33.06 -18.98
N GLU A 347 30.72 -32.26 -19.83
CA GLU A 347 30.81 -32.36 -21.30
C GLU A 347 31.91 -31.50 -21.95
N GLU A 348 32.56 -30.59 -21.21
CA GLU A 348 33.78 -29.89 -21.63
C GLU A 348 35.03 -30.62 -21.09
N PRO A 349 35.43 -31.78 -21.66
CA PRO A 349 36.62 -31.74 -22.50
C PRO A 349 36.61 -32.86 -23.57
N ARG A 350 35.88 -32.69 -24.68
CA ARG A 350 36.04 -33.61 -25.85
C ARG A 350 35.94 -32.96 -27.23
N LYS A 351 36.05 -31.63 -27.34
CA LYS A 351 36.03 -30.94 -28.63
C LYS A 351 37.10 -29.85 -28.74
N GLU A 352 38.34 -30.19 -28.42
CA GLU A 352 39.51 -29.43 -28.88
C GLU A 352 40.57 -30.40 -29.39
N GLU A 353 40.43 -30.84 -30.64
CA GLU A 353 41.54 -31.18 -31.53
C GLU A 353 40.98 -31.46 -32.93
N THR A 354 41.18 -30.50 -33.83
CA THR A 354 41.31 -30.59 -35.31
C THR A 354 40.73 -29.35 -35.99
N ILE A 355 41.52 -28.26 -35.98
CA ILE A 355 41.44 -27.23 -37.03
C ILE A 355 42.62 -27.48 -37.96
N LYS A 356 42.34 -27.95 -39.19
CA LYS A 356 42.82 -27.34 -40.45
C LYS A 356 42.50 -28.22 -41.68
N GLU A 357 41.97 -27.52 -42.69
CA GLU A 357 42.04 -27.75 -44.13
C GLU A 357 40.81 -28.26 -44.93
N LYS A 358 40.46 -27.38 -45.90
CA LYS A 358 39.92 -27.63 -47.27
C LYS A 358 38.40 -27.67 -47.51
N LYS A 359 37.88 -26.46 -47.79
CA LYS A 359 37.15 -26.05 -49.01
C LYS A 359 36.73 -27.16 -50.01
N ARG A 360 35.42 -27.30 -50.26
CA ARG A 360 34.65 -27.08 -51.53
C ARG A 360 33.51 -28.09 -51.80
N LYS A 361 32.37 -27.52 -52.23
CA LYS A 361 31.29 -28.04 -53.13
C LYS A 361 30.29 -29.08 -52.60
N SER A 362 29.01 -28.69 -52.61
CA SER A 362 27.83 -29.49 -52.97
C SER A 362 27.82 -29.77 -54.50
N PRO A 363 26.95 -30.63 -55.10
CA PRO A 363 25.65 -31.14 -54.62
C PRO A 363 25.28 -32.61 -55.00
N GLU A 364 24.02 -32.97 -54.73
CA GLU A 364 23.15 -34.02 -55.34
C GLU A 364 23.02 -35.43 -54.70
N LYS A 365 21.87 -35.62 -54.03
CA LYS A 365 20.70 -36.44 -54.40
C LYS A 365 20.86 -37.96 -54.68
N GLU A 366 19.88 -38.69 -54.14
CA GLU A 366 19.24 -39.95 -54.62
C GLU A 366 19.52 -41.26 -53.83
N VAL A 367 18.38 -41.86 -53.43
CA VAL A 367 18.01 -43.28 -53.19
C VAL A 367 18.39 -44.05 -51.91
N SER A 368 17.32 -44.44 -51.18
CA SER A 368 17.09 -45.70 -50.41
C SER A 368 17.40 -46.98 -51.25
N PRO A 369 17.23 -48.27 -50.79
CA PRO A 369 16.41 -48.77 -49.66
C PRO A 369 16.94 -50.00 -48.87
N ASP A 370 16.11 -50.42 -47.90
CA ASP A 370 15.86 -51.80 -47.44
C ASP A 370 16.87 -52.40 -46.43
N SER A 371 16.51 -52.94 -45.25
CA SER A 371 15.54 -54.03 -45.03
C SER A 371 15.45 -54.43 -43.53
N GLY A 372 14.36 -55.12 -43.14
CA GLY A 372 14.27 -55.97 -41.92
C GLY A 372 13.44 -55.36 -40.77
N ASP A 373 12.12 -55.49 -40.74
CA ASP A 373 11.32 -56.65 -40.28
C ASP A 373 11.57 -57.09 -38.83
N PHE A 374 10.59 -56.85 -37.95
CA PHE A 374 9.98 -57.88 -37.09
C PHE A 374 8.66 -57.33 -36.52
N GLY A 375 7.56 -57.87 -37.01
CA GLY A 375 6.22 -57.61 -36.48
C GLY A 375 5.94 -58.36 -35.19
N LEU A 376 4.97 -57.85 -34.42
CA LEU A 376 4.07 -58.66 -33.61
C LEU A 376 2.70 -57.97 -33.52
N SER A 377 1.72 -58.67 -34.09
CA SER A 377 0.32 -58.33 -34.18
C SER A 377 -0.43 -58.50 -32.86
N SER A 378 -1.42 -57.65 -32.59
CA SER A 378 -2.78 -58.16 -32.35
C SER A 378 -3.84 -57.09 -32.65
N LYS A 379 -4.91 -57.53 -33.31
CA LYS A 379 -5.99 -56.73 -33.87
C LYS A 379 -7.07 -56.47 -32.81
N LYS A 380 -7.65 -55.26 -32.76
CA LYS A 380 -9.11 -55.14 -32.70
C LYS A 380 -9.61 -53.82 -33.29
N SER A 381 -10.58 -54.00 -34.17
CA SER A 381 -11.25 -53.09 -35.08
C SER A 381 -12.30 -52.20 -34.42
N VAL A 382 -12.38 -50.91 -34.80
CA VAL A 382 -13.63 -50.13 -34.92
C VAL A 382 -13.44 -49.03 -35.99
N LYS A 383 -14.31 -48.97 -37.01
CA LYS A 383 -14.43 -47.85 -37.97
C LYS A 383 -15.24 -46.70 -37.31
N PRO A 384 -15.06 -45.43 -37.75
CA PRO A 384 -16.11 -44.88 -38.60
C PRO A 384 -15.63 -43.96 -39.74
N HIS A 385 -16.60 -43.67 -40.60
CA HIS A 385 -16.61 -43.06 -41.92
C HIS A 385 -15.75 -41.80 -42.17
N GLN A 386 -15.12 -41.82 -43.36
CA GLN A 386 -14.80 -40.63 -44.14
C GLN A 386 -16.07 -40.02 -44.75
N SER A 387 -16.35 -38.76 -44.45
CA SER A 387 -17.04 -37.86 -45.39
C SER A 387 -15.99 -36.93 -46.01
N LYS A 388 -15.71 -37.14 -47.30
CA LYS A 388 -14.91 -36.23 -48.13
C LYS A 388 -15.62 -34.88 -48.22
N ARG A 389 -14.97 -33.81 -47.74
CA ARG A 389 -15.29 -32.43 -48.13
C ARG A 389 -14.00 -31.82 -48.69
N GLN A 390 -13.98 -31.64 -50.01
CA GLN A 390 -12.90 -30.95 -50.71
C GLN A 390 -12.83 -29.52 -50.18
N GLN A 391 -11.74 -29.16 -49.52
CA GLN A 391 -11.39 -27.77 -49.24
C GLN A 391 -10.19 -27.42 -50.12
N LYS A 392 -10.42 -26.52 -51.08
CA LYS A 392 -9.35 -25.75 -51.73
C LYS A 392 -8.63 -24.98 -50.63
N GLU A 393 -7.39 -25.33 -50.37
CA GLU A 393 -6.51 -24.59 -49.48
C GLU A 393 -6.19 -23.24 -50.13
N THR A 394 -6.79 -22.17 -49.62
CA THR A 394 -6.21 -20.83 -49.70
C THR A 394 -5.53 -20.55 -48.37
N PRO A 395 -4.33 -19.94 -48.36
CA PRO A 395 -3.63 -19.62 -47.13
C PRO A 395 -4.53 -18.73 -46.25
N LYS A 396 -4.74 -19.14 -45.00
CA LYS A 396 -5.51 -18.36 -44.02
C LYS A 396 -4.74 -17.06 -43.76
N ALA A 397 -5.24 -15.96 -44.30
CA ALA A 397 -4.76 -14.62 -43.98
C ALA A 397 -4.76 -14.43 -42.46
N THR A 398 -3.69 -13.85 -41.92
CA THR A 398 -3.58 -13.61 -40.50
C THR A 398 -4.68 -12.65 -40.04
N ARG A 399 -5.05 -12.70 -38.76
CA ARG A 399 -6.08 -11.81 -38.19
C ARG A 399 -5.76 -10.33 -38.44
N GLU A 400 -4.48 -9.99 -38.52
CA GLU A 400 -4.00 -8.64 -38.79
C GLU A 400 -4.24 -8.23 -40.26
N ASP A 401 -3.99 -9.13 -41.21
CA ASP A 401 -4.26 -8.90 -42.63
C ASP A 401 -5.76 -8.68 -42.91
N ALA A 402 -6.62 -9.43 -42.22
CA ALA A 402 -8.07 -9.28 -42.34
C ALA A 402 -8.54 -7.90 -41.80
N ILE A 403 -7.94 -7.42 -40.71
CA ILE A 403 -8.25 -6.12 -40.12
C ILE A 403 -7.72 -4.99 -41.01
N ALA A 404 -6.52 -5.14 -41.60
CA ALA A 404 -5.96 -4.17 -42.53
C ALA A 404 -6.84 -4.03 -43.79
N ALA A 405 -7.24 -5.15 -44.39
CA ALA A 405 -8.12 -5.16 -45.55
C ALA A 405 -9.52 -4.56 -45.25
N ALA A 406 -10.06 -4.80 -44.05
CA ALA A 406 -11.33 -4.19 -43.62
C ALA A 406 -11.22 -2.67 -43.45
N LYS A 407 -10.11 -2.18 -42.88
CA LYS A 407 -9.85 -0.74 -42.71
C LYS A 407 -9.68 -0.03 -44.05
N GLU A 408 -8.94 -0.64 -44.97
CA GLU A 408 -8.75 -0.09 -46.31
C GLU A 408 -10.08 0.04 -47.06
N ARG A 409 -10.91 -1.01 -47.04
CA ARG A 409 -12.26 -0.97 -47.64
C ARG A 409 -13.15 0.10 -47.03
N PHE A 410 -13.08 0.31 -45.72
CA PHE A 410 -13.82 1.37 -45.06
C PHE A 410 -13.37 2.76 -45.50
N VAL A 411 -12.05 2.99 -45.60
CA VAL A 411 -11.49 4.26 -46.06
C VAL A 411 -11.87 4.52 -47.52
N SER A 412 -11.78 3.52 -48.39
CA SER A 412 -12.17 3.63 -49.80
C SER A 412 -13.67 3.93 -49.95
N ARG A 413 -14.53 3.28 -49.16
CA ARG A 413 -15.97 3.57 -49.14
C ARG A 413 -16.27 4.97 -48.63
N LYS A 414 -15.53 5.45 -47.62
CA LYS A 414 -15.68 6.81 -47.09
C LYS A 414 -15.24 7.86 -48.12
N LYS A 415 -14.12 7.63 -48.81
CA LYS A 415 -13.65 8.50 -49.91
C LYS A 415 -14.66 8.54 -51.06
N ALA A 416 -15.14 7.39 -51.51
CA ALA A 416 -16.16 7.31 -52.56
C ALA A 416 -17.52 7.92 -52.17
N ARG A 417 -17.79 8.09 -50.87
CA ARG A 417 -19.00 8.77 -50.35
C ARG A 417 -18.83 10.29 -50.19
N ILE A 418 -17.61 10.78 -50.32
CA ILE A 418 -17.27 12.22 -50.31
C ILE A 418 -17.12 12.73 -51.75
N GLU A 419 -16.81 11.85 -52.69
CA GLU A 419 -16.61 12.14 -54.12
C GLU A 419 -17.89 11.98 -54.97
N LYS A 420 -18.99 11.51 -54.36
CA LYS A 420 -20.37 11.64 -54.87
C LYS A 420 -21.08 12.73 -54.08
#